data_AF-A0A3D4BQR5-F1
#
_entry.id   AF-A0A3D4BQR5-F1
#
_cell.length_a   1.000
_cell.length_b   1.000
_cell.length_c   1.000
_cell.angle_alpha   90.00
_cell.angle_beta   90.00
_cell.angle_gamma   90.00
#
_symmetry.space_group_name_H-M   'P 1'
#
loop_
_entity.id
_entity.type
_entity.pdbx_description
1 polymer ?
#
loop_
_entity_poly.entity_id
_entity_poly.type
_entity_poly.pdbx_seq_one_letter_code
_entity_poly.pdbx_strand_id
1 'polypeptide(L)'
;VLWTVVILQGAVTLFTVVTLPVEYDASNRALVWLENTGTTTRSEHDQAKDALNAAANTYLVAALASLTQLAYYVMLLMGSRD
;
A
#
# COMPACT_ATOMS: atom_id res chain seq x y z
N VAL A 1 6.86 -26.77 4.16
CA VAL A 1 7.21 -25.68 3.22
C VAL A 1 6.01 -24.78 2.93
N LEU A 2 4.90 -25.27 2.37
CA LEU A 2 3.73 -24.43 2.04
C LEU A 2 3.12 -23.67 3.23
N TRP A 3 2.99 -24.31 4.40
CA TRP A 3 2.55 -23.63 5.63
C TRP A 3 3.42 -22.44 6.01
N THR A 4 4.74 -22.60 5.92
CA THR A 4 5.71 -21.53 6.19
C THR A 4 5.53 -20.37 5.21
N VAL A 5 5.32 -20.67 3.92
CA VAL A 5 5.05 -19.65 2.88
C VAL A 5 3.77 -18.87 3.20
N VAL A 6 2.68 -19.54 3.56
CA VAL A 6 1.41 -18.88 3.88
C VAL A 6 1.54 -17.99 5.11
N ILE A 7 2.23 -18.45 6.17
CA ILE A 7 2.44 -17.64 7.39
C ILE A 7 3.26 -16.39 7.08
N LEU A 8 4.38 -16.54 6.38
CA LEU A 8 5.26 -15.41 6.06
C LEU A 8 4.58 -14.43 5.09
N GLN A 9 3.92 -14.93 4.04
CA GLN A 9 3.15 -14.10 3.12
C GLN A 9 1.99 -13.39 3.85
N GLY A 10 1.36 -14.07 4.82
CA GLY A 10 0.33 -13.50 5.68
C GLY A 10 0.85 -12.33 6.51
N ALA A 11 2.05 -12.45 7.09
CA ALA A 11 2.68 -11.36 7.82
C ALA A 11 2.99 -10.15 6.92
N VAL A 12 3.52 -10.39 5.71
CA VAL A 12 3.76 -9.33 4.72
C VAL A 12 2.46 -8.64 4.32
N THR A 13 1.42 -9.42 4.01
CA THR A 13 0.11 -8.91 3.59
C THR A 13 -0.57 -8.11 4.72
N LEU A 14 -0.47 -8.59 5.96
CA LEU A 14 -0.98 -7.86 7.11
C LEU A 14 -0.26 -6.53 7.26
N PHE A 15 1.08 -6.53 7.16
CA PHE A 15 1.86 -5.31 7.24
C PHE A 15 1.45 -4.31 6.16
N THR A 16 1.43 -4.72 4.88
CA THR A 16 1.09 -3.82 3.76
C THR A 16 -0.32 -3.25 3.87
N VAL A 17 -1.31 -4.04 4.30
CA VAL A 17 -2.69 -3.58 4.48
C VAL A 17 -2.82 -2.64 5.67
N VAL A 18 -2.15 -2.94 6.78
CA VAL A 18 -2.23 -2.11 8.00
C VAL A 18 -1.48 -0.78 7.84
N THR A 19 -0.39 -0.74 7.08
CA THR A 19 0.35 0.51 6.82
C THR A 19 -0.26 1.33 5.69
N LEU A 20 -1.14 0.77 4.86
CA LEU A 20 -1.76 1.51 3.76
C LEU A 20 -2.42 2.84 4.18
N PRO A 21 -3.19 2.94 5.29
CA PRO A 21 -3.82 4.18 5.71
C PRO A 21 -2.82 5.27 6.13
N VAL A 22 -1.67 4.90 6.71
CA VAL A 22 -0.64 5.88 7.11
C VAL A 22 0.06 6.48 5.89
N GLU A 23 0.20 5.74 4.80
CA GLU A 23 0.75 6.29 3.55
C GLU A 23 -0.19 7.34 2.93
N TYR A 24 -1.50 7.10 2.95
CA TYR A 24 -2.49 8.10 2.52
C TYR A 24 -2.52 9.33 3.42
N ASP A 25 -2.46 9.14 4.75
CA ASP A 25 -2.39 10.23 5.71
C ASP A 25 -1.10 11.07 5.53
N ALA A 26 0.03 10.42 5.29
CA ALA A 26 1.30 11.08 5.03
C ALA A 26 1.24 11.98 3.79
N SER A 27 0.68 11.49 2.68
CA SER A 27 0.47 12.28 1.46
C SER A 27 -0.42 13.50 1.72
N ASN A 28 -1.50 13.35 2.48
CA ASN A 28 -2.40 14.46 2.80
C ASN A 28 -1.74 15.51 3.71
N ARG A 29 -1.01 15.06 4.74
CA ARG A 29 -0.24 15.94 5.62
C ARG A 29 0.87 16.68 4.88
N ALA A 30 1.53 16.05 3.91
CA ALA A 30 2.53 16.70 3.08
C ALA A 30 1.92 17.84 2.24
N LEU A 31 0.71 17.65 1.69
CA LEU A 31 0.01 18.71 0.96
C LEU A 31 -0.36 19.89 1.84
N VAL A 32 -0.92 19.63 3.02
CA VAL A 32 -1.23 20.68 3.99
C VAL A 32 0.03 21.44 4.40
N TRP A 33 1.15 20.74 4.58
CA TRP A 33 2.43 21.37 4.88
C TRP A 33 2.89 22.28 3.72
N LEU A 34 2.84 21.81 2.47
CA LEU A 34 3.22 22.59 1.29
C LEU A 34 2.39 23.87 1.12
N GLU A 35 1.09 23.79 1.41
CA GLU A 35 0.18 24.94 1.38
C GLU A 35 0.54 25.97 2.47
N ASN A 36 0.82 25.50 3.69
CA ASN A 36 1.12 26.36 4.83
C ASN A 36 2.50 27.04 4.76
N THR A 37 3.49 26.41 4.13
CA THR A 37 4.84 26.97 4.05
C THR A 37 5.03 27.95 2.89
N GLY A 38 4.06 28.06 1.98
CA GLY A 38 4.20 28.86 0.76
C GLY A 38 5.32 28.37 -0.16
N THR A 39 5.72 27.10 -0.04
CA THR A 39 6.83 26.52 -0.81
C THR A 39 6.48 26.32 -2.28
N THR A 40 5.20 26.15 -2.60
CA THR A 40 4.71 25.89 -3.96
C THR A 40 3.75 26.97 -4.44
N THR A 41 3.83 27.34 -5.71
CA THR A 41 2.76 28.06 -6.41
C THR A 41 1.51 27.19 -6.55
N ARG A 42 0.37 27.79 -6.89
CA ARG A 42 -0.90 27.05 -7.07
C ARG A 42 -0.78 25.91 -8.10
N SER A 43 -0.08 26.15 -9.21
CA SER A 43 0.14 25.13 -10.23
C SER A 43 1.08 24.00 -9.79
N GLU A 44 2.05 24.30 -8.93
CA GLU A 44 2.95 23.30 -8.37
C GLU A 44 2.27 22.48 -7.27
N HIS A 45 1.34 23.09 -6.52
CA HIS A 45 0.54 22.39 -5.51
C HIS A 45 -0.34 21.31 -6.13
N ASP A 46 -1.02 21.62 -7.25
CA ASP A 46 -1.84 20.64 -7.98
C ASP A 46 -0.99 19.47 -8.50
N GLN A 47 0.20 19.76 -9.04
CA GLN A 47 1.15 18.73 -9.49
C GLN A 47 1.68 17.89 -8.31
N ALA A 48 1.99 18.52 -7.17
CA ALA A 48 2.43 17.82 -5.97
C ALA A 48 1.34 16.89 -5.44
N LYS A 49 0.07 17.30 -5.49
CA LYS A 49 -1.08 16.47 -5.11
C LYS A 49 -1.20 15.24 -5.99
N ASP A 50 -1.08 15.40 -7.30
CA ASP A 50 -1.14 14.27 -8.23
C ASP A 50 0.04 13.31 -7.99
N ALA A 51 1.24 13.82 -7.78
CA ALA A 51 2.42 13.02 -7.48
C ALA A 51 2.29 12.25 -6.15
N LEU A 52 1.86 12.91 -5.07
CA LEU A 52 1.68 12.30 -3.75
C LEU A 52 0.55 11.26 -3.73
N ASN A 53 -0.52 11.50 -4.48
CA ASN A 53 -1.58 10.50 -4.66
C ASN A 53 -1.09 9.29 -5.48
N ALA A 54 -0.34 9.53 -6.56
CA ALA A 54 0.25 8.45 -7.35
C ALA A 54 1.21 7.60 -6.50
N ALA A 55 2.02 8.23 -5.64
CA ALA A 55 2.91 7.54 -4.71
C ALA A 55 2.13 6.65 -3.72
N ALA A 56 1.09 7.17 -3.06
CA ALA A 56 0.27 6.39 -2.14
C ALA A 56 -0.44 5.21 -2.85
N ASN A 57 -0.85 5.39 -4.10
CA ASN A 57 -1.47 4.32 -4.89
C ASN A 57 -0.52 3.14 -5.19
N THR A 58 0.79 3.33 -5.18
CA THR A 58 1.75 2.22 -5.32
C THR A 58 1.62 1.22 -4.17
N TYR A 59 1.34 1.70 -2.94
CA TYR A 59 1.09 0.86 -1.78
C TYR A 59 -0.25 0.13 -1.89
N LEU A 60 -1.28 0.77 -2.45
CA LEU A 60 -2.57 0.10 -2.69
C LEU A 60 -2.39 -1.07 -3.65
N VAL A 61 -1.67 -0.86 -4.76
CA VAL A 61 -1.37 -1.92 -5.72
C VAL A 61 -0.58 -3.05 -5.05
N ALA A 62 0.41 -2.72 -4.22
CA ALA A 62 1.17 -3.72 -3.46
C ALA A 62 0.30 -4.50 -2.48
N ALA A 63 -0.63 -3.84 -1.78
CA ALA A 63 -1.58 -4.49 -0.88
C ALA A 63 -2.48 -5.47 -1.65
N LEU A 64 -3.07 -5.05 -2.77
CA LEU A 64 -3.90 -5.91 -3.63
C LEU A 64 -3.11 -7.10 -4.21
N ALA A 65 -1.87 -6.87 -4.65
CA ALA A 65 -0.99 -7.93 -5.12
C ALA A 65 -0.68 -8.94 -4.01
N SER A 66 -0.34 -8.45 -2.81
CA SER A 66 -0.05 -9.31 -1.65
C SER A 66 -1.25 -10.15 -1.22
N LEU A 67 -2.46 -9.57 -1.24
CA LEU A 67 -3.71 -10.28 -0.96
C LEU A 67 -3.99 -11.37 -2.01
N THR A 68 -3.81 -11.05 -3.29
CA THR A 68 -4.01 -12.01 -4.39
C THR A 68 -3.02 -13.17 -4.27
N GLN A 69 -1.76 -12.88 -3.97
CA GLN A 69 -0.72 -13.90 -3.81
C GLN A 69 -0.94 -14.76 -2.55
N LEU A 70 -1.37 -14.16 -1.44
CA LEU A 70 -1.78 -14.90 -0.25
C LEU A 70 -2.95 -15.84 -0.53
N ALA A 71 -3.99 -15.34 -1.21
CA ALA A 71 -5.15 -16.13 -1.61
C ALA A 71 -4.74 -17.33 -2.48
N TYR A 72 -3.85 -17.11 -3.47
CA TYR A 72 -3.30 -18.18 -4.29
C TYR A 72 -2.61 -19.27 -3.45
N TYR A 73 -1.73 -18.91 -2.52
CA TYR A 73 -1.05 -19.90 -1.68
C TYR A 73 -1.98 -20.62 -0.70
N VAL A 74 -3.01 -19.94 -0.19
CA VAL A 74 -4.04 -20.56 0.66
C VAL A 74 -4.85 -21.59 -0.14
N MET A 75 -5.29 -21.24 -1.37
CA MET A 75 -6.00 -22.17 -2.25
C MET A 75 -5.14 -23.40 -2.58
N LEU A 76 -3.86 -23.19 -2.92
CA LEU A 76 -2.92 -24.28 -3.18
C LEU A 76 -2.75 -25.21 -1.97
N LEU A 77 -2.65 -24.62 -0.78
CA LEU A 77 -2.53 -25.37 0.47
C LEU A 77 -3.79 -26.19 0.79
N MET A 78 -4.98 -25.67 0.50
CA MET A 78 -6.25 -26.38 0.69
C MET A 78 -6.42 -27.54 -0.30
N GLY A 79 -6.04 -27.35 -1.56
CA GLY A 79 -6.09 -28.40 -2.58
C GLY A 79 -5.00 -29.47 -2.45
N SER A 80 -3.97 -29.25 -1.65
CA SER A 80 -2.91 -30.25 -1.37
C SER A 80 -3.25 -31.18 -0.21
N ARG A 81 -4.48 -31.16 0.32
CA ARG A 81 -4.90 -31.95 1.50
C ARG A 81 -5.61 -33.27 1.15
N ASP A 82 -5.66 -33.61 -0.14
CA ASP A 82 -6.12 -34.89 -0.68
C ASP A 82 -4.93 -35.66 -1.30
#